data_AF-A0AA37IW26-F1
#
_entry.id   AF-A0AA37IW26-F1
#
_cell.length_a   1.000
_cell.length_b   1.000
_cell.length_c   1.000
_cell.angle_alpha   90.00
_cell.angle_beta   90.00
_cell.angle_gamma   90.00
#
_symmetry.space_group_name_H-M   'P 1'
#
loop_
_entity.id
_entity.type
_entity.pdbx_description
1 polymer ?
#
loop_
_entity_poly.entity_id
_entity_poly.type
_entity_poly.pdbx_seq_one_letter_code
_entity_poly.pdbx_strand_id
1 'polypeptide(L)'
;MKNIRFVPLLALCLCGALLLAGCKKDSSASSASEPSAPASSSVAAMDPTLPDDSEIPAPSVDGDENNMLGAITSPSGALGSCLGWGPGTAGSSLKSVQAAVELLNWSEENSLARRDGAAVVSSFTDWYEALSTEEQENFSAVWPIVRAQADAILSGEGDMEPLLSDAGIDTNSLPDYTTADWETLRDVVDARVPLGGEA
;
A
#
# COMPACT_ATOMS: atom_id res chain seq x y z
N MET A 1 37.81 35.81 -15.34
CA MET A 1 37.29 35.50 -16.69
C MET A 1 35.77 35.44 -16.60
N LYS A 2 35.10 35.83 -17.69
CA LYS A 2 33.65 35.98 -17.87
C LYS A 2 32.91 34.70 -17.38
N ASN A 3 31.65 34.73 -16.90
CA ASN A 3 30.44 34.92 -17.72
C ASN A 3 29.24 35.37 -16.87
N ILE A 4 28.47 36.30 -17.43
CA ILE A 4 27.27 36.93 -16.88
C ILE A 4 26.07 36.48 -17.74
N ARG A 5 24.94 36.19 -17.07
CA ARG A 5 23.52 35.97 -17.53
C ARG A 5 23.18 34.63 -18.18
N PHE A 6 22.10 33.99 -17.71
CA PHE A 6 20.80 34.03 -18.39
C PHE A 6 19.69 33.48 -17.47
N VAL A 7 18.87 34.39 -16.97
CA VAL A 7 17.50 34.11 -16.53
C VAL A 7 16.66 33.91 -17.80
N PRO A 8 15.87 32.83 -17.93
CA PRO A 8 14.63 32.86 -18.69
C PRO A 8 13.47 32.93 -17.69
N LEU A 9 13.01 34.16 -17.48
CA LEU A 9 11.75 34.51 -16.86
C LEU A 9 10.67 34.13 -17.89
N LEU A 10 10.32 32.86 -17.95
CA LEU A 10 9.29 32.37 -18.87
C LEU A 10 7.96 32.29 -18.12
N ALA A 11 7.32 33.46 -18.08
CA ALA A 11 5.92 33.60 -17.78
C ALA A 11 5.09 32.85 -18.83
N LEU A 12 4.22 31.95 -18.38
CA LEU A 12 2.98 31.67 -19.10
C LEU A 12 1.83 31.56 -18.10
N CYS A 13 1.08 32.66 -18.05
CA CYS A 13 -0.24 32.78 -17.48
C CYS A 13 -1.20 31.85 -18.24
N LEU A 14 -1.98 31.02 -17.52
CA LEU A 14 -3.24 30.51 -18.05
C LEU A 14 -4.35 30.69 -17.02
N CYS A 15 -5.19 31.67 -17.33
CA CYS A 15 -6.50 31.95 -16.76
C CYS A 15 -7.44 30.73 -16.75
N GLY A 16 -8.44 30.82 -15.87
CA GLY A 16 -9.83 30.67 -16.36
C GLY A 16 -10.73 29.80 -15.50
N ALA A 17 -11.39 30.44 -14.53
CA ALA A 17 -12.59 29.92 -13.92
C ALA A 17 -13.64 29.53 -14.98
N LEU A 18 -14.24 28.35 -14.83
CA LEU A 18 -15.55 28.03 -15.41
C LEU A 18 -16.57 27.87 -14.28
N LEU A 19 -17.47 28.84 -14.19
CA LEU A 19 -18.78 28.72 -13.54
C LEU A 19 -19.80 28.24 -14.57
N LEU A 20 -20.55 27.18 -14.29
CA LEU A 20 -21.89 26.88 -14.84
C LEU A 20 -22.50 25.74 -13.98
N ALA A 21 -23.46 25.96 -13.08
CA ALA A 21 -24.86 26.36 -13.24
C ALA A 21 -25.83 25.22 -13.62
N GLY A 22 -26.74 24.91 -12.67
CA GLY A 22 -28.07 24.33 -12.89
C GLY A 22 -28.10 22.84 -13.26
N CYS A 23 -29.18 22.07 -13.09
CA CYS A 23 -30.49 22.27 -12.51
C CYS A 23 -31.12 20.86 -12.44
N LYS A 24 -31.77 20.50 -11.33
CA LYS A 24 -33.18 20.06 -11.30
C LYS A 24 -33.59 18.88 -12.22
N LYS A 25 -33.89 17.72 -11.64
CA LYS A 25 -35.09 16.95 -12.05
C LYS A 25 -35.59 16.01 -10.94
N ASP A 26 -36.80 16.35 -10.50
CA ASP A 26 -37.70 15.57 -9.67
C ASP A 26 -38.23 14.28 -10.32
N SER A 27 -38.67 13.39 -9.42
CA SER A 27 -39.79 12.45 -9.55
C SER A 27 -39.62 11.21 -10.44
N SER A 28 -39.73 10.03 -9.81
CA SER A 28 -40.97 9.23 -9.91
C SER A 28 -41.10 8.26 -8.76
N ALA A 29 -42.32 8.19 -8.25
CA ALA A 29 -42.80 7.35 -7.17
C ALA A 29 -43.44 6.05 -7.70
N SER A 30 -43.92 5.25 -6.75
CA SER A 30 -44.87 4.13 -6.83
C SER A 30 -44.23 2.75 -6.96
N SER A 31 -44.29 1.93 -5.90
CA SER A 31 -45.40 1.04 -5.50
C SER A 31 -45.43 -0.23 -6.35
N ALA A 32 -45.65 -1.46 -5.88
CA ALA A 32 -45.98 -2.02 -4.58
C ALA A 32 -45.85 -3.56 -4.67
N SER A 33 -46.03 -4.22 -3.53
CA SER A 33 -46.60 -5.57 -3.35
C SER A 33 -45.65 -6.75 -3.09
N GLU A 34 -45.51 -7.05 -1.80
CA GLU A 34 -45.48 -8.39 -1.18
C GLU A 34 -46.75 -9.21 -1.49
N PRO A 35 -47.03 -10.38 -0.85
CA PRO A 35 -46.19 -11.52 -0.46
C PRO A 35 -46.81 -12.86 -0.96
N SER A 36 -46.13 -13.99 -0.78
CA SER A 36 -46.79 -15.29 -0.56
C SER A 36 -45.83 -16.28 0.13
N ALA A 37 -46.12 -16.60 1.38
CA ALA A 37 -45.82 -17.90 1.99
C ALA A 37 -47.10 -18.78 1.84
N PRO A 38 -47.06 -20.12 1.95
CA PRO A 38 -47.00 -20.76 3.27
C PRO A 38 -46.25 -22.11 3.37
N ALA A 39 -46.12 -22.55 4.63
CA ALA A 39 -45.34 -23.64 5.20
C ALA A 39 -45.80 -25.08 4.90
N SER A 40 -44.91 -26.08 5.09
CA SER A 40 -45.08 -27.14 6.11
C SER A 40 -43.97 -28.21 6.14
N SER A 41 -43.37 -28.34 7.33
CA SER A 41 -43.03 -29.54 8.11
C SER A 41 -42.84 -30.91 7.46
N SER A 42 -41.74 -31.59 7.80
CA SER A 42 -41.74 -32.88 8.52
C SER A 42 -40.34 -33.33 8.97
N VAL A 43 -40.30 -33.88 10.19
CA VAL A 43 -39.25 -34.67 10.86
C VAL A 43 -39.15 -36.06 10.19
N ALA A 44 -38.14 -36.96 10.31
CA ALA A 44 -37.12 -37.24 11.31
C ALA A 44 -36.02 -38.17 10.73
N ALA A 45 -34.83 -38.10 11.34
CA ALA A 45 -33.78 -39.10 11.61
C ALA A 45 -33.62 -40.39 10.76
N MET A 46 -32.40 -40.60 10.26
CA MET A 46 -31.57 -41.80 10.55
C MET A 46 -30.11 -41.63 10.10
N ASP A 47 -29.21 -41.75 11.07
CA ASP A 47 -27.78 -42.15 11.00
C ASP A 47 -27.69 -43.60 10.44
N PRO A 48 -26.68 -44.05 9.64
CA PRO A 48 -25.28 -44.09 10.06
C PRO A 48 -24.16 -44.04 8.97
N THR A 49 -22.91 -43.97 9.46
CA THR A 49 -21.62 -44.38 8.86
C THR A 49 -20.74 -43.38 8.06
N LEU A 50 -19.63 -43.00 8.73
CA LEU A 50 -18.27 -42.51 8.33
C LEU A 50 -17.76 -42.86 6.90
N PRO A 51 -16.59 -42.32 6.44
CA PRO A 51 -15.75 -41.23 6.98
C PRO A 51 -15.33 -40.19 5.92
N ASP A 52 -15.32 -38.90 6.24
CA ASP A 52 -14.49 -37.91 5.52
C ASP A 52 -14.23 -36.73 6.45
N ASP A 53 -13.14 -36.83 7.21
CA ASP A 53 -12.45 -35.65 7.72
C ASP A 53 -10.97 -35.98 7.58
N SER A 54 -10.52 -35.82 6.32
CA SER A 54 -9.11 -35.63 6.07
C SER A 54 -8.72 -34.37 6.82
N GLU A 55 -8.17 -34.58 8.02
CA GLU A 55 -6.99 -33.90 8.52
C GLU A 55 -6.63 -32.70 7.63
N ILE A 56 -7.18 -31.54 7.96
CA ILE A 56 -6.51 -30.28 7.62
C ILE A 56 -5.37 -30.23 8.62
N PRO A 57 -4.12 -30.60 8.26
CA PRO A 57 -3.02 -30.29 9.13
C PRO A 57 -3.02 -28.77 9.26
N ALA A 58 -3.19 -28.28 10.49
CA ALA A 58 -2.70 -26.96 10.84
C ALA A 58 -1.31 -26.82 10.21
N PRO A 59 -0.99 -25.70 9.52
CA PRO A 59 0.36 -25.54 9.01
C PRO A 59 1.29 -25.73 10.19
N SER A 60 2.09 -26.80 10.14
CA SER A 60 3.11 -27.09 11.12
C SER A 60 3.91 -25.81 11.29
N VAL A 61 3.76 -25.18 12.44
CA VAL A 61 4.79 -24.32 12.98
C VAL A 61 5.93 -25.25 13.32
N ASP A 62 6.69 -25.66 12.30
CA ASP A 62 8.01 -26.19 12.49
C ASP A 62 8.78 -25.05 13.15
N GLY A 63 8.85 -25.15 14.48
CA GLY A 63 9.72 -24.36 15.33
C GLY A 63 11.14 -24.68 14.95
N ASP A 64 11.59 -24.14 13.82
CA ASP A 64 13.00 -24.07 13.50
C ASP A 64 13.53 -22.89 14.31
N GLU A 65 14.22 -23.24 15.39
CA GLU A 65 14.84 -22.38 16.39
C GLU A 65 15.83 -21.35 15.75
N ASN A 66 16.07 -21.40 14.44
CA ASN A 66 16.79 -20.40 13.64
C ASN A 66 15.93 -19.21 13.18
N ASN A 67 14.60 -19.29 13.31
CA ASN A 67 13.66 -18.32 12.74
C ASN A 67 13.51 -17.02 13.56
N MET A 68 13.91 -17.01 14.84
CA MET A 68 13.65 -15.88 15.74
C MET A 68 14.66 -14.71 15.60
N LEU A 69 15.80 -14.93 14.92
CA LEU A 69 16.80 -13.90 14.63
C LEU A 69 17.06 -13.72 13.11
N GLY A 70 16.36 -14.47 12.26
CA GLY A 70 16.61 -14.54 10.82
C GLY A 70 15.39 -14.34 9.91
N ALA A 71 14.15 -14.56 10.37
CA ALA A 71 12.96 -14.35 9.52
C ALA A 71 12.62 -12.88 9.38
N ILE A 72 12.36 -12.47 8.15
CA ILE A 72 11.79 -11.17 7.84
C ILE A 72 10.30 -11.25 8.20
N THR A 73 9.81 -10.26 8.93
CA THR A 73 8.39 -10.16 9.28
C THR A 73 7.56 -9.95 8.00
N SER A 74 6.32 -10.42 8.00
CA SER A 74 5.48 -10.37 6.80
C SER A 74 5.35 -8.93 6.27
N PRO A 75 5.62 -8.69 4.97
CA PRO A 75 5.59 -7.34 4.42
C PRO A 75 4.15 -6.84 4.15
N SER A 76 3.13 -7.68 4.33
CA SER A 76 1.75 -7.38 3.96
C SER A 76 1.17 -6.12 4.61
N GLY A 77 1.55 -5.84 5.87
CA GLY A 77 1.09 -4.62 6.56
C GLY A 77 1.70 -3.36 5.95
N ALA A 78 3.02 -3.37 5.78
CA ALA A 78 3.77 -2.21 5.30
C ALA A 78 3.57 -1.97 3.81
N LEU A 79 3.75 -2.98 2.95
CA LEU A 79 3.54 -2.85 1.50
C LEU A 79 2.06 -2.74 1.14
N GLY A 80 1.16 -3.32 1.93
CA GLY A 80 -0.29 -3.18 1.75
C GLY A 80 -0.78 -1.74 1.89
N SER A 81 -0.04 -0.87 2.60
CA SER A 81 -0.35 0.57 2.70
C SER A 81 -0.28 1.30 1.34
N CYS A 82 0.42 0.73 0.37
CA CYS A 82 0.52 1.25 -0.99
C CYS A 82 -0.65 0.84 -1.89
N LEU A 83 -1.60 0.04 -1.38
CA LEU A 83 -2.73 -0.49 -2.15
C LEU A 83 -4.02 0.31 -1.90
N GLY A 84 -4.93 0.29 -2.88
CA GLY A 84 -6.30 0.82 -2.75
C GLY A 84 -6.41 2.34 -2.92
N TRP A 85 -5.35 3.02 -3.37
CA TRP A 85 -5.37 4.44 -3.71
C TRP A 85 -4.45 4.74 -4.89
N GLY A 86 -4.63 5.89 -5.53
CA GLY A 86 -3.84 6.24 -6.73
C GLY A 86 -3.45 7.71 -6.79
N PRO A 87 -2.54 8.07 -7.72
CA PRO A 87 -2.18 9.45 -7.99
C PRO A 87 -3.42 10.30 -8.28
N GLY A 88 -3.51 11.48 -7.66
CA GLY A 88 -4.62 12.43 -7.86
C GLY A 88 -5.90 12.10 -7.10
N THR A 89 -5.92 11.04 -6.29
CA THR A 89 -7.03 10.78 -5.36
C THR A 89 -6.99 11.72 -4.16
N ALA A 90 -8.14 11.95 -3.53
CA ALA A 90 -8.24 12.79 -2.34
C ALA A 90 -7.37 12.24 -1.20
N GLY A 91 -6.52 13.10 -0.64
CA GLY A 91 -5.58 12.73 0.41
C GLY A 91 -4.45 11.80 -0.06
N SER A 92 -4.15 11.72 -1.36
CA SER A 92 -3.01 10.95 -1.87
C SER A 92 -1.68 11.41 -1.26
N SER A 93 -1.50 12.72 -1.01
CA SER A 93 -0.34 13.25 -0.28
C SER A 93 -0.20 12.62 1.11
N LEU A 94 -1.26 12.66 1.91
CA LEU A 94 -1.28 12.07 3.26
C LEU A 94 -1.08 10.55 3.24
N LYS A 95 -1.79 9.85 2.35
CA LYS A 95 -1.64 8.40 2.17
C LYS A 95 -0.22 8.02 1.77
N SER A 96 0.40 8.80 0.89
CA SER A 96 1.78 8.55 0.44
C SER A 96 2.80 8.73 1.56
N VAL A 97 2.60 9.71 2.44
CA VAL A 97 3.45 9.93 3.62
C VAL A 97 3.29 8.81 4.63
N GLN A 98 2.04 8.41 4.91
CA GLN A 98 1.78 7.30 5.82
C GLN A 98 2.37 5.99 5.28
N ALA A 99 2.16 5.68 4.00
CA ALA A 99 2.75 4.51 3.37
C ALA A 99 4.28 4.54 3.42
N ALA A 100 4.90 5.70 3.20
CA ALA A 100 6.35 5.84 3.32
C ALA A 100 6.85 5.53 4.74
N VAL A 101 6.18 6.05 5.77
CA VAL A 101 6.55 5.77 7.16
C VAL A 101 6.38 4.30 7.52
N GLU A 102 5.30 3.64 7.08
CA GLU A 102 5.09 2.20 7.30
C GLU A 102 6.20 1.36 6.66
N LEU A 103 6.64 1.72 5.44
CA LEU A 103 7.75 1.03 4.78
C LEU A 103 9.10 1.28 5.46
N LEU A 104 9.34 2.51 5.91
CA LEU A 104 10.55 2.85 6.66
C LEU A 104 10.60 2.09 7.99
N ASN A 105 9.50 2.06 8.74
CA ASN A 105 9.36 1.26 9.96
C ASN A 105 9.65 -0.21 9.69
N TRP A 106 9.00 -0.81 8.69
CA TRP A 106 9.23 -2.22 8.38
C TRP A 106 10.67 -2.50 7.94
N SER A 107 11.29 -1.60 7.18
CA SER A 107 12.68 -1.75 6.76
C SER A 107 13.65 -1.75 7.95
N GLU A 108 13.43 -0.85 8.92
CA GLU A 108 14.25 -0.70 10.12
C GLU A 108 14.01 -1.85 11.12
N GLU A 109 12.73 -2.20 11.37
CA GLU A 109 12.33 -3.31 12.25
C GLU A 109 12.93 -4.65 11.80
N ASN A 110 13.07 -4.84 10.49
CA ASN A 110 13.73 -6.02 9.94
C ASN A 110 15.23 -5.86 9.78
N SER A 111 15.76 -4.63 9.89
CA SER A 111 17.16 -4.29 9.61
C SER A 111 17.62 -4.90 8.28
N LEU A 112 16.87 -4.60 7.20
CA LEU A 112 17.00 -5.25 5.89
C LEU A 112 18.44 -5.24 5.34
N ALA A 113 19.21 -4.18 5.56
CA ALA A 113 20.61 -4.07 5.14
C ALA A 113 21.53 -5.12 5.81
N ARG A 114 21.09 -5.70 6.94
CA ARG A 114 21.80 -6.78 7.64
C ARG A 114 21.27 -8.17 7.27
N ARG A 115 20.17 -8.25 6.52
CA ARG A 115 19.57 -9.51 6.09
C ARG A 115 20.25 -10.05 4.84
N ASP A 116 20.02 -11.33 4.59
CA ASP A 116 20.36 -11.93 3.32
C ASP A 116 19.46 -11.33 2.21
N GLY A 117 20.08 -10.79 1.16
CA GLY A 117 19.34 -10.14 0.07
C GLY A 117 18.36 -11.08 -0.63
N ALA A 118 18.64 -12.39 -0.72
CA ALA A 118 17.72 -13.35 -1.31
C ALA A 118 16.48 -13.58 -0.42
N ALA A 119 16.63 -13.50 0.91
CA ALA A 119 15.50 -13.56 1.83
C ALA A 119 14.58 -12.34 1.68
N VAL A 120 15.14 -11.12 1.54
CA VAL A 120 14.36 -9.90 1.30
C VAL A 120 13.61 -9.99 -0.02
N VAL A 121 14.31 -10.45 -1.07
CA VAL A 121 13.74 -10.70 -2.39
C VAL A 121 12.59 -11.69 -2.33
N SER A 122 12.78 -12.85 -1.68
CA SER A 122 11.73 -13.88 -1.59
C SER A 122 10.52 -13.29 -0.86
N SER A 123 10.74 -12.66 0.29
CA SER A 123 9.64 -12.08 1.08
C SER A 123 8.82 -11.08 0.29
N PHE A 124 9.46 -10.19 -0.48
CA PHE A 124 8.76 -9.25 -1.35
C PHE A 124 8.06 -9.96 -2.51
N THR A 125 8.74 -10.86 -3.22
CA THR A 125 8.20 -11.58 -4.38
C THR A 125 7.00 -12.43 -4.00
N ASP A 126 7.08 -13.19 -2.90
CA ASP A 126 6.00 -14.04 -2.39
C ASP A 126 4.76 -13.21 -2.07
N TRP A 127 4.93 -12.01 -1.51
CA TRP A 127 3.83 -11.08 -1.27
C TRP A 127 3.26 -10.50 -2.56
N TYR A 128 4.12 -10.01 -3.46
CA TYR A 128 3.70 -9.33 -4.69
C TYR A 128 2.98 -10.27 -5.66
N GLU A 129 3.44 -11.53 -5.77
CA GLU A 129 2.81 -12.56 -6.62
C GLU A 129 1.46 -13.05 -6.07
N ALA A 130 1.20 -12.86 -4.76
CA ALA A 130 -0.09 -13.16 -4.15
C ALA A 130 -1.16 -12.08 -4.43
N LEU A 131 -0.76 -10.90 -4.92
CA LEU A 131 -1.67 -9.82 -5.29
C LEU A 131 -2.41 -10.12 -6.59
N SER A 132 -3.62 -9.58 -6.73
CA SER A 132 -4.31 -9.54 -8.02
C SER A 132 -3.60 -8.62 -9.01
N THR A 133 -3.87 -8.79 -10.31
CA THR A 133 -3.30 -7.93 -11.36
C THR A 133 -3.63 -6.45 -11.14
N GLU A 134 -4.86 -6.14 -10.71
CA GLU A 134 -5.27 -4.76 -10.41
C GLU A 134 -4.48 -4.16 -9.24
N GLU A 135 -4.21 -4.96 -8.20
CA GLU A 135 -3.39 -4.53 -7.06
C GLU A 135 -1.92 -4.33 -7.46
N GLN A 136 -1.36 -5.16 -8.34
CA GLN A 136 -0.02 -4.98 -8.88
C GLN A 136 0.10 -3.72 -9.73
N GLU A 137 -0.86 -3.47 -10.61
CA GLU A 137 -0.94 -2.22 -11.39
C GLU A 137 -1.07 -1.01 -10.45
N ASN A 138 -1.91 -1.11 -9.42
CA ASN A 138 -2.08 -0.06 -8.43
C ASN A 138 -0.78 0.23 -7.66
N PHE A 139 -0.12 -0.81 -7.16
CA PHE A 139 1.15 -0.70 -6.46
C PHE A 139 2.20 -0.04 -7.35
N SER A 140 2.30 -0.44 -8.63
CA SER A 140 3.25 0.15 -9.57
C SER A 140 3.04 1.65 -9.81
N ALA A 141 1.78 2.10 -9.82
CA ALA A 141 1.43 3.50 -9.99
C ALA A 141 1.71 4.34 -8.73
N VAL A 142 1.60 3.72 -7.56
CA VAL A 142 1.78 4.35 -6.24
C VAL A 142 3.24 4.39 -5.81
N TRP A 143 4.00 3.33 -6.09
CA TRP A 143 5.38 3.15 -5.69
C TRP A 143 6.28 4.38 -5.89
N PRO A 144 6.34 5.04 -7.07
CA PRO A 144 7.21 6.19 -7.26
C PRO A 144 6.86 7.38 -6.35
N ILE A 145 5.58 7.52 -5.96
CA ILE A 145 5.13 8.60 -5.06
C ILE A 145 5.59 8.30 -3.64
N VAL A 146 5.35 7.07 -3.17
CA VAL A 146 5.73 6.63 -1.81
C VAL A 146 7.24 6.65 -1.65
N ARG A 147 7.99 6.16 -2.65
CA ARG A 147 9.45 6.23 -2.69
C ARG A 147 9.94 7.66 -2.50
N ALA A 148 9.40 8.61 -3.26
CA ALA A 148 9.80 10.01 -3.16
C ALA A 148 9.52 10.60 -1.77
N GLN A 149 8.43 10.21 -1.11
CA GLN A 149 8.13 10.63 0.26
C GLN A 149 9.11 10.02 1.27
N ALA A 150 9.47 8.74 1.13
CA ALA A 150 10.44 8.08 2.00
C ALA A 150 11.84 8.71 1.86
N ASP A 151 12.28 9.00 0.63
CA ASP A 151 13.53 9.71 0.37
C ASP A 151 13.53 11.12 0.98
N ALA A 152 12.39 11.84 0.93
CA ALA A 152 12.22 13.16 1.55
C ALA A 152 12.28 13.09 3.10
N ILE A 153 11.63 12.09 3.71
CA ILE A 153 11.70 11.87 5.17
C ILE A 153 13.14 11.62 5.62
N LEU A 154 13.87 10.75 4.92
CA LEU A 154 15.26 10.40 5.26
C LEU A 154 16.24 11.55 5.07
N SER A 155 16.06 12.34 4.01
CA SER A 155 16.92 13.49 3.72
C SER A 155 16.57 14.74 4.55
N GLY A 156 15.39 14.75 5.18
CA GLY A 156 14.81 15.96 5.77
C GLY A 156 14.53 17.03 4.70
N GLU A 157 14.34 16.64 3.44
CA GLU A 157 14.07 17.55 2.33
C GLU A 157 12.57 17.85 2.25
N GLY A 158 12.24 19.13 2.07
CA GLY A 158 10.87 19.61 2.17
C GLY A 158 10.40 19.64 3.63
N ASP A 159 9.49 20.56 3.96
CA ASP A 159 8.88 20.61 5.29
C ASP A 159 8.01 19.34 5.51
N MET A 160 8.64 18.22 5.86
CA MET A 160 7.97 16.93 6.09
C MET A 160 7.28 16.89 7.46
N GLU A 161 7.77 17.66 8.43
CA GLU A 161 7.17 17.75 9.77
C GLU A 161 5.67 18.13 9.76
N PRO A 162 5.21 19.18 9.04
CA PRO A 162 3.77 19.46 8.96
C PRO A 162 2.98 18.36 8.25
N LEU A 163 3.56 17.66 7.27
CA LEU A 163 2.89 16.55 6.58
C LEU A 163 2.76 15.31 7.46
N LEU A 164 3.81 14.98 8.21
CA LEU A 164 3.80 13.90 9.21
C LEU A 164 2.80 14.22 10.32
N SER A 165 2.78 15.47 10.81
CA SER A 165 1.80 15.92 11.80
C SER A 165 0.37 15.85 11.27
N ASP A 166 0.11 16.21 10.01
CA ASP A 166 -1.22 16.13 9.39
C ASP A 166 -1.65 14.66 9.17
N ALA A 167 -0.69 13.76 8.96
CA ALA A 167 -0.90 12.31 8.96
C ALA A 167 -1.13 11.73 10.37
N GLY A 168 -1.03 12.54 11.43
CA GLY A 168 -1.14 12.09 12.82
C GLY A 168 0.09 11.34 13.33
N ILE A 169 1.23 11.49 12.66
CA ILE A 169 2.49 10.83 12.98
C ILE A 169 3.32 11.75 13.86
N ASP A 170 3.67 11.30 15.06
CA ASP A 170 4.54 12.05 15.97
C ASP A 170 6.00 11.91 15.54
N THR A 171 6.58 12.99 15.02
CA THR A 171 7.95 13.01 14.50
C THR A 171 9.01 12.73 15.57
N ASN A 172 8.69 13.00 16.83
CA ASN A 172 9.58 12.71 17.96
C ASN A 172 9.58 11.24 18.37
N SER A 173 8.60 10.46 17.89
CA SER A 173 8.47 9.03 18.16
C SER A 173 8.99 8.17 17.01
N LEU A 174 9.40 8.78 15.89
CA LEU A 174 9.98 8.06 14.78
C LEU A 174 11.39 7.58 15.14
N PRO A 175 11.75 6.33 14.78
CA PRO A 175 13.12 5.86 14.95
C PRO A 175 14.06 6.61 14.00
N ASP A 176 15.36 6.58 14.31
CA ASP A 176 16.40 7.04 13.39
C ASP A 176 16.53 6.03 12.23
N TYR A 177 15.69 6.20 11.20
CA TYR A 177 15.69 5.34 10.03
C TYR A 177 17.07 5.34 9.34
N THR A 178 17.56 4.15 9.00
CA THR A 178 18.79 4.05 8.22
C THR A 178 18.54 4.12 6.73
N THR A 179 19.33 4.92 6.01
CA THR A 179 19.31 4.96 4.55
C THR A 179 19.61 3.57 3.96
N ALA A 180 20.48 2.78 4.60
CA ALA A 180 20.85 1.46 4.11
C ALA A 180 19.67 0.46 4.10
N ASP A 181 18.85 0.44 5.15
CA ASP A 181 17.68 -0.44 5.23
C ASP A 181 16.63 -0.04 4.18
N TRP A 182 16.38 1.26 4.04
CA TRP A 182 15.51 1.79 2.99
C TRP A 182 16.01 1.47 1.58
N GLU A 183 17.30 1.68 1.29
CA GLU A 183 17.87 1.40 -0.03
C GLU A 183 17.76 -0.09 -0.39
N THR A 184 17.93 -0.98 0.59
CA THR A 184 17.76 -2.42 0.38
C THR A 184 16.33 -2.75 -0.05
N LEU A 185 15.32 -2.17 0.61
CA LEU A 185 13.92 -2.33 0.23
C LEU A 185 13.66 -1.74 -1.17
N ARG A 186 14.07 -0.49 -1.36
CA ARG A 186 13.87 0.26 -2.60
C ARG A 186 14.42 -0.49 -3.81
N ASP A 187 15.64 -0.98 -3.72
CA ASP A 187 16.31 -1.69 -4.82
C ASP A 187 15.61 -3.02 -5.14
N VAL A 188 15.10 -3.74 -4.13
CA VAL A 188 14.32 -4.97 -4.32
C VAL A 188 13.03 -4.70 -5.07
N VAL A 189 12.31 -3.63 -4.69
CA VAL A 189 11.03 -3.23 -5.30
C VAL A 189 11.25 -2.69 -6.71
N ASP A 190 12.20 -1.76 -6.90
CA ASP A 190 12.53 -1.16 -8.20
C ASP A 190 12.92 -2.21 -9.25
N ALA A 191 13.61 -3.28 -8.83
CA ALA A 191 14.02 -4.35 -9.73
C ALA A 191 12.87 -5.27 -10.18
N ARG A 192 11.70 -5.21 -9.52
CA ARG A 192 10.59 -6.16 -9.70
C ARG A 192 9.28 -5.51 -10.13
N VAL A 193 9.05 -4.27 -9.71
CA VAL A 193 7.83 -3.55 -10.01
C VAL A 193 8.04 -2.73 -11.27
N PRO A 194 7.36 -3.06 -12.39
CA PRO A 194 7.49 -2.29 -13.61
C PRO A 194 6.96 -0.88 -13.35
N LEU A 195 7.80 0.14 -13.53
CA LEU A 195 7.34 1.52 -13.46
C LEU A 195 6.42 1.76 -14.66
N GLY A 196 5.18 2.19 -14.41
CA GLY A 196 4.17 2.35 -15.44
C GLY A 196 4.69 3.19 -16.63
N GLY A 197 5.03 2.52 -17.73
CA GLY A 197 5.59 3.18 -18.91
C GLY A 197 6.46 2.32 -19.84
N GLU A 198 6.99 1.17 -19.41
CA GLU A 198 7.79 0.29 -20.27
C GLU A 198 7.01 -0.99 -20.61
N ALA A 199 6.21 -0.92 -21.67
CA ALA A 199 5.68 -2.06 -22.41
C ALA A 199 6.31 -2.10 -23.80
#